data_AF-A0A8J6EUS1-F1
#
_entry.id   AF-A0A8J6EUS1-F1
#
_cell.length_a   1.000
_cell.length_b   1.000
_cell.length_c   1.000
_cell.angle_alpha   90.00
_cell.angle_beta   90.00
_cell.angle_gamma   90.00
#
_symmetry.space_group_name_H-M   'P 1'
#
loop_
_entity.id
_entity.type
_entity.pdbx_description
1 polymer ?
#
loop_
_entity_poly.entity_id
_entity_poly.type
_entity_poly.pdbx_seq_one_letter_code
_entity_poly.pdbx_strand_id
1 'polypeptide(L)'
;MESSLMTFPAITICNYNRFRLSQLTSQDLENMGDILGLQNHIDELKDMIQNTSKTDRPFSLKEFYERTGHSMEDMILECRYRNRVCGASNFSVEYTSNGKCYTFNSGKEGYELLFTLKGGTGNGLELMLDIQQDEYIPVFENTDDTLLEAGVKVQIHSQDEPPYIGQLGFGVAPGFQTFVSCQQQQLKYLPPPWGDCKNTPFTSPYFEKYSISACRIDCETRLILKECSCRLVHMPGNGTVCEREDEVICAEENLKKIETSSNEEESLCECETPCELVRYGKELSMVKIPSKSASKFMAKKYNRTEEYIKDNILVLDIFFEALNYETIEQKKAYEVAGLLGDIGGQMGLFIGASILTILEIIDYLYEVFRDKVINYLQKRKKSQSKETDLDPWHSMRSTPYCPKCSPHVLPRHQALGSIREFAC
;
A
#
# COMPACT_ATOMS: atom_id res chain seq x y z
N MET A 1 0.02 -15.37 15.61
CA MET A 1 0.09 -15.87 17.00
C MET A 1 -1.21 -15.49 17.71
N GLU A 2 -1.56 -16.10 18.86
CA GLU A 2 -2.56 -15.49 19.74
C GLU A 2 -1.95 -14.22 20.36
N SER A 3 -2.68 -13.10 20.28
CA SER A 3 -2.33 -11.88 21.03
C SER A 3 -3.28 -11.71 22.20
N SER A 4 -2.75 -11.36 23.38
CA SER A 4 -3.58 -11.02 24.54
C SER A 4 -4.23 -9.64 24.46
N LEU A 5 -3.79 -8.80 23.51
CA LEU A 5 -4.23 -7.43 23.29
C LEU A 5 -4.05 -7.07 21.82
N MET A 6 -5.09 -6.58 21.15
CA MET A 6 -4.99 -6.08 19.78
C MET A 6 -5.54 -4.65 19.70
N THR A 7 -4.81 -3.75 19.05
CA THR A 7 -5.32 -2.41 18.73
C THR A 7 -6.56 -2.57 17.85
N PHE A 8 -7.63 -1.88 18.20
CA PHE A 8 -8.82 -1.84 17.36
C PHE A 8 -8.53 -0.93 16.15
N PRO A 9 -9.05 -1.21 14.95
CA PRO A 9 -8.82 -0.36 13.78
C PRO A 9 -9.44 1.04 13.96
N ALA A 10 -9.02 1.97 13.09
CA ALA A 10 -9.78 3.18 12.83
C ALA A 10 -10.96 2.82 11.90
N ILE A 11 -12.12 3.42 12.15
CA ILE A 11 -13.35 3.17 11.36
C ILE A 11 -13.93 4.51 10.93
N THR A 12 -13.65 4.91 9.68
CA THR A 12 -14.28 6.09 9.05
C THR A 12 -15.63 5.71 8.47
N ILE A 13 -16.63 6.54 8.75
CA ILE A 13 -18.01 6.41 8.25
C ILE A 13 -18.41 7.74 7.60
N CYS A 14 -18.96 7.67 6.39
CA CYS A 14 -19.62 8.77 5.69
C CYS A 14 -21.08 8.40 5.41
N ASN A 15 -21.99 9.36 5.44
CA ASN A 15 -23.28 9.20 4.74
C ASN A 15 -23.00 9.14 3.22
N TYR A 16 -23.85 8.45 2.44
CA TYR A 16 -23.79 8.57 0.98
C TYR A 16 -24.23 9.97 0.53
N ASN A 17 -25.24 10.56 1.18
CA ASN A 17 -25.60 11.95 0.95
C ASN A 17 -24.56 12.91 1.54
N ARG A 18 -24.00 13.79 0.71
CA ARG A 18 -22.90 14.71 1.10
C ARG A 18 -23.40 15.87 1.97
N PHE A 19 -24.60 16.39 1.69
CA PHE A 19 -25.13 17.63 2.27
C PHE A 19 -26.64 17.52 2.55
N ARG A 20 -27.08 17.96 3.73
CA ARG A 20 -28.49 17.93 4.17
C ARG A 20 -29.31 19.03 3.51
N LEU A 21 -30.44 18.65 2.90
CA LEU A 21 -31.36 19.53 2.20
C LEU A 21 -31.84 20.72 3.07
N SER A 22 -32.18 20.48 4.35
CA SER A 22 -32.67 21.52 5.26
C SER A 22 -31.62 22.56 5.66
N GLN A 23 -30.33 22.26 5.45
CA GLN A 23 -29.21 23.13 5.82
C GLN A 23 -28.71 24.01 4.68
N LEU A 24 -29.19 23.77 3.45
CA LEU A 24 -28.90 24.60 2.29
C LEU A 24 -29.61 25.96 2.40
N THR A 25 -28.92 27.03 2.03
CA THR A 25 -29.48 28.36 1.85
C THR A 25 -29.65 28.68 0.37
N SER A 26 -30.49 29.68 0.05
CA SER A 26 -30.58 30.23 -1.31
C SER A 26 -29.24 30.77 -1.83
N GLN A 27 -28.32 31.15 -0.95
CA GLN A 27 -26.96 31.57 -1.31
C GLN A 27 -26.06 30.36 -1.62
N ASP A 28 -26.17 29.24 -0.88
CA ASP A 28 -25.40 28.04 -1.21
C ASP A 28 -25.81 27.49 -2.58
N LEU A 29 -27.12 27.46 -2.89
CA LEU A 29 -27.62 27.09 -4.22
C LEU A 29 -27.10 28.02 -5.32
N GLU A 30 -27.01 29.32 -5.06
CA GLU A 30 -26.50 30.32 -6.01
C GLU A 30 -24.97 30.29 -6.21
N ASN A 31 -24.20 29.53 -5.40
CA ASN A 31 -22.75 29.36 -5.57
C ASN A 31 -22.32 27.91 -5.90
N MET A 32 -23.15 26.91 -5.59
CA MET A 32 -22.84 25.48 -5.76
C MET A 32 -23.83 24.74 -6.67
N GLY A 33 -24.88 25.41 -7.17
CA GLY A 33 -25.96 24.78 -7.93
C GLY A 33 -25.49 24.00 -9.15
N ASP A 34 -24.58 24.56 -9.96
CA ASP A 34 -23.97 23.88 -11.11
C ASP A 34 -23.13 22.66 -10.70
N ILE A 35 -22.24 22.83 -9.72
CA ILE A 35 -21.34 21.77 -9.20
C ILE A 35 -22.14 20.60 -8.60
N LEU A 36 -23.31 20.87 -8.02
CA LEU A 36 -24.21 19.84 -7.47
C LEU A 36 -25.14 19.21 -8.54
N GLY A 37 -25.10 19.65 -9.80
CA GLY A 37 -26.01 19.19 -10.86
C GLY A 37 -27.46 19.66 -10.70
N LEU A 38 -27.68 20.77 -9.98
CA LEU A 38 -29.01 21.25 -9.57
C LEU A 38 -29.48 22.50 -10.34
N GLN A 39 -28.67 23.05 -11.25
CA GLN A 39 -28.89 24.34 -11.91
C GLN A 39 -30.30 24.50 -12.51
N ASN A 40 -30.81 23.49 -13.22
CA ASN A 40 -32.14 23.51 -13.85
C ASN A 40 -33.31 23.49 -12.84
N HIS A 41 -33.04 23.17 -11.56
CA HIS A 41 -34.02 22.91 -10.51
C HIS A 41 -33.84 23.80 -9.26
N ILE A 42 -32.98 24.84 -9.33
CA ILE A 42 -32.73 25.76 -8.21
C ILE A 42 -34.02 26.41 -7.68
N ASP A 43 -34.96 26.78 -8.54
CA ASP A 43 -36.21 27.42 -8.10
C ASP A 43 -37.16 26.40 -7.43
N GLU A 44 -37.21 25.15 -7.89
CA GLU A 44 -37.97 24.07 -7.23
C GLU A 44 -37.37 23.73 -5.85
N LEU A 45 -36.04 23.76 -5.74
CA LEU A 45 -35.32 23.61 -4.47
C LEU A 45 -35.58 24.81 -3.51
N LYS A 46 -35.63 26.03 -4.04
CA LYS A 46 -35.94 27.24 -3.26
C LYS A 46 -37.38 27.25 -2.73
N ASP A 47 -38.33 26.62 -3.41
CA ASP A 47 -39.70 26.43 -2.90
C ASP A 47 -39.78 25.33 -1.80
N MET A 48 -38.93 24.30 -1.86
CA MET A 48 -38.84 23.26 -0.83
C MET A 48 -38.10 23.74 0.43
N ILE A 49 -37.03 24.53 0.27
CA ILE A 49 -36.22 25.10 1.35
C ILE A 49 -36.93 26.36 1.88
N GLN A 50 -37.62 26.25 3.02
CA GLN A 50 -38.55 27.26 3.54
C GLN A 50 -37.94 28.66 3.79
N ASN A 51 -37.86 29.49 2.75
CA ASN A 51 -37.51 30.92 2.80
C ASN A 51 -36.26 31.25 3.65
N THR A 52 -35.21 30.41 3.53
CA THR A 52 -33.95 30.62 4.26
C THR A 52 -33.34 31.96 3.86
N SER A 53 -33.16 32.84 4.84
CA SER A 53 -32.75 34.23 4.61
C SER A 53 -31.38 34.30 3.93
N LYS A 54 -31.21 35.19 2.93
CA LYS A 54 -29.87 35.47 2.39
C LYS A 54 -28.97 35.97 3.51
N THR A 55 -27.84 35.31 3.71
CA THR A 55 -26.84 35.71 4.69
C THR A 55 -25.89 36.74 4.08
N ASP A 56 -25.70 37.89 4.74
CA ASP A 56 -24.70 38.91 4.33
C ASP A 56 -23.24 38.47 4.59
N ARG A 57 -22.97 37.16 4.53
CA ARG A 57 -21.64 36.56 4.74
C ARG A 57 -21.02 36.17 3.40
N PRO A 58 -19.69 36.27 3.23
CA PRO A 58 -19.03 35.63 2.11
C PRO A 58 -19.25 34.12 2.18
N PHE A 59 -19.51 33.50 1.02
CA PHE A 59 -19.50 32.05 0.90
C PHE A 59 -18.07 31.54 1.13
N SER A 60 -17.93 30.38 1.79
CA SER A 60 -16.65 29.68 1.91
C SER A 60 -16.91 28.19 1.92
N LEU A 61 -16.26 27.47 1.00
CA LEU A 61 -16.52 26.05 0.75
C LEU A 61 -16.29 25.17 2.00
N LYS A 62 -15.38 25.59 2.89
CA LYS A 62 -15.17 24.89 4.17
C LYS A 62 -16.37 25.04 5.11
N GLU A 63 -16.91 26.25 5.26
CA GLU A 63 -18.08 26.50 6.13
C GLU A 63 -19.29 25.73 5.63
N PHE A 64 -19.51 25.71 4.31
CA PHE A 64 -20.54 24.92 3.65
C PHE A 64 -20.44 23.43 4.03
N TYR A 65 -19.30 22.78 3.79
CA TYR A 65 -19.08 21.37 4.17
C TYR A 65 -19.26 21.11 5.68
N GLU A 66 -18.86 22.06 6.54
CA GLU A 66 -18.93 21.92 8.00
C GLU A 66 -20.37 22.05 8.53
N ARG A 67 -21.18 22.94 7.95
CA ARG A 67 -22.59 23.19 8.27
C ARG A 67 -23.55 22.17 7.67
N THR A 68 -23.47 21.96 6.35
CA THR A 68 -24.53 21.24 5.61
C THR A 68 -24.37 19.72 5.69
N GLY A 69 -23.16 19.20 5.89
CA GLY A 69 -22.95 17.77 6.15
C GLY A 69 -23.76 17.25 7.35
N HIS A 70 -24.13 15.96 7.32
CA HIS A 70 -24.84 15.30 8.43
C HIS A 70 -24.03 15.38 9.74
N SER A 71 -24.71 15.55 10.88
CA SER A 71 -24.06 15.56 12.20
C SER A 71 -24.09 14.16 12.83
N MET A 72 -22.98 13.72 13.41
CA MET A 72 -22.91 12.40 14.04
C MET A 72 -23.79 12.30 15.30
N GLU A 73 -24.03 13.44 15.95
CA GLU A 73 -24.99 13.61 17.04
C GLU A 73 -26.43 13.30 16.61
N ASP A 74 -26.79 13.66 15.38
CA ASP A 74 -28.13 13.46 14.82
C ASP A 74 -28.29 12.05 14.21
N MET A 75 -27.18 11.44 13.75
CA MET A 75 -27.17 10.10 13.16
C MET A 75 -27.08 8.97 14.19
N ILE A 76 -26.36 9.13 15.31
CA ILE A 76 -26.22 8.04 16.31
C ILE A 76 -27.51 7.88 17.13
N LEU A 77 -28.19 6.74 16.94
CA LEU A 77 -29.31 6.32 17.78
C LEU A 77 -28.85 5.47 18.98
N GLU A 78 -27.79 4.68 18.82
CA GLU A 78 -27.15 3.93 19.89
C GLU A 78 -25.69 3.58 19.52
N CYS A 79 -24.73 3.73 20.43
CA CYS A 79 -23.31 3.42 20.20
C CYS A 79 -22.77 2.64 21.40
N ARG A 80 -22.13 1.49 21.15
CA ARG A 80 -21.48 0.67 22.17
C ARG A 80 -20.13 0.15 21.68
N TYR A 81 -19.09 0.31 22.50
CA TYR A 81 -17.79 -0.32 22.28
C TYR A 81 -17.47 -1.25 23.45
N ARG A 82 -17.25 -2.54 23.20
CA ARG A 82 -17.01 -3.58 24.24
C ARG A 82 -18.08 -3.54 25.37
N ASN A 83 -19.35 -3.40 24.99
CA ASN A 83 -20.51 -3.18 25.88
C ASN A 83 -20.49 -1.89 26.76
N ARG A 84 -19.58 -0.94 26.50
CA ARG A 84 -19.60 0.40 27.11
C ARG A 84 -20.27 1.38 26.16
N VAL A 85 -21.11 2.28 26.67
CA VAL A 85 -21.75 3.33 25.87
C VAL A 85 -20.69 4.28 25.29
N CYS A 86 -20.83 4.61 24.01
CA CYS A 86 -20.10 5.67 23.33
C CYS A 86 -21.08 6.71 22.74
N GLY A 87 -20.56 7.76 22.12
CA GLY A 87 -21.36 8.77 21.41
C GLY A 87 -20.51 9.54 20.39
N ALA A 88 -21.09 10.57 19.78
CA ALA A 88 -20.45 11.36 18.71
C ALA A 88 -19.06 11.90 19.10
N SER A 89 -18.86 12.29 20.36
CA SER A 89 -17.58 12.72 20.93
C SER A 89 -16.45 11.69 20.88
N ASN A 90 -16.72 10.43 20.52
CA ASN A 90 -15.71 9.39 20.31
C ASN A 90 -15.23 9.28 18.84
N PHE A 91 -15.75 10.12 17.95
CA PHE A 91 -15.42 10.13 16.52
C PHE A 91 -14.75 11.47 16.15
N SER A 92 -13.59 11.43 15.48
CA SER A 92 -12.99 12.64 14.92
C SER A 92 -13.64 12.99 13.58
N VAL A 93 -13.88 14.28 13.34
CA VAL A 93 -14.37 14.77 12.04
C VAL A 93 -13.25 14.69 11.01
N GLU A 94 -13.51 14.02 9.90
CA GLU A 94 -12.63 13.95 8.72
C GLU A 94 -13.40 14.44 7.49
N TYR A 95 -12.78 15.29 6.68
CA TYR A 95 -13.34 15.66 5.38
C TYR A 95 -12.76 14.74 4.30
N THR A 96 -13.61 14.20 3.44
CA THR A 96 -13.22 13.31 2.33
C THR A 96 -13.91 13.74 1.03
N SER A 97 -13.68 13.03 -0.09
CA SER A 97 -14.46 13.21 -1.31
C SER A 97 -15.96 12.86 -1.15
N ASN A 98 -16.32 12.09 -0.11
CA ASN A 98 -17.72 11.85 0.29
C ASN A 98 -18.30 12.95 1.20
N GLY A 99 -17.59 14.06 1.46
CA GLY A 99 -18.07 15.16 2.30
C GLY A 99 -17.59 15.07 3.75
N LYS A 100 -18.46 15.45 4.69
CA LYS A 100 -18.19 15.45 6.14
C LYS A 100 -18.38 14.05 6.72
N CYS A 101 -17.31 13.46 7.23
CA CYS A 101 -17.27 12.07 7.71
C CYS A 101 -16.70 11.98 9.13
N TYR A 102 -16.83 10.81 9.75
CA TYR A 102 -16.56 10.61 11.17
C TYR A 102 -15.74 9.33 11.39
N THR A 103 -14.62 9.44 12.11
CA THR A 103 -13.69 8.32 12.35
C THR A 103 -13.67 7.93 13.81
N PHE A 104 -14.22 6.75 14.11
CA PHE A 104 -14.07 6.12 15.42
C PHE A 104 -12.62 5.69 15.62
N ASN A 105 -12.07 5.89 16.83
CA ASN A 105 -10.77 5.36 17.23
C ASN A 105 -9.62 5.76 16.29
N SER A 106 -9.60 7.03 15.86
CA SER A 106 -8.62 7.59 14.93
C SER A 106 -7.21 7.75 15.49
N GLY A 107 -7.04 7.69 16.82
CA GLY A 107 -5.72 7.83 17.48
C GLY A 107 -5.12 9.24 17.44
N LYS A 108 -5.86 10.24 16.96
CA LYS A 108 -5.45 11.66 16.95
C LYS A 108 -5.44 12.26 18.36
N GLU A 109 -4.73 13.38 18.54
CA GLU A 109 -4.72 14.12 19.80
C GLU A 109 -6.15 14.41 20.30
N GLY A 110 -6.39 14.13 21.58
CA GLY A 110 -7.72 14.23 22.22
C GLY A 110 -8.57 12.96 22.17
N TYR A 111 -8.22 11.95 21.35
CA TYR A 111 -8.97 10.69 21.22
C TYR A 111 -8.19 9.52 21.82
N GLU A 112 -8.82 8.73 22.71
CA GLU A 112 -8.20 7.55 23.31
C GLU A 112 -8.01 6.44 22.25
N LEU A 113 -6.82 5.84 22.20
CA LEU A 113 -6.56 4.67 21.36
C LEU A 113 -7.11 3.40 22.01
N LEU A 114 -8.05 2.75 21.33
CA LEU A 114 -8.83 1.64 21.87
C LEU A 114 -8.27 0.27 21.45
N PHE A 115 -8.41 -0.69 22.35
CA PHE A 115 -7.90 -2.06 22.19
C PHE A 115 -8.99 -3.08 22.52
N THR A 116 -8.97 -4.22 21.84
CA THR A 116 -9.77 -5.40 22.20
C THR A 116 -8.97 -6.43 23.01
N LEU A 117 -9.70 -7.22 23.79
CA LEU A 117 -9.21 -8.30 24.64
C LEU A 117 -9.85 -9.67 24.34
N LYS A 118 -10.82 -9.74 23.42
CA LYS A 118 -11.54 -10.95 22.97
C LYS A 118 -12.14 -10.75 21.57
N GLY A 119 -12.35 -11.84 20.82
CA GLY A 119 -13.12 -11.83 19.58
C GLY A 119 -14.64 -11.82 19.80
N GLY A 120 -15.40 -11.76 18.71
CA GLY A 120 -16.87 -11.78 18.68
C GLY A 120 -17.55 -10.43 18.91
N THR A 121 -18.78 -10.29 18.40
CA THR A 121 -19.59 -9.06 18.32
C THR A 121 -19.53 -8.17 19.57
N GLY A 122 -19.85 -8.72 20.75
CA GLY A 122 -19.87 -7.97 22.01
C GLY A 122 -18.52 -7.40 22.50
N ASN A 123 -17.41 -7.66 21.79
CA ASN A 123 -16.10 -7.09 22.06
C ASN A 123 -15.64 -6.08 20.97
N GLY A 124 -16.50 -5.78 19.99
CA GLY A 124 -16.27 -4.79 18.94
C GLY A 124 -16.96 -3.45 19.19
N LEU A 125 -17.25 -2.75 18.09
CA LEU A 125 -18.14 -1.59 18.00
C LEU A 125 -19.50 -2.05 17.46
N GLU A 126 -20.57 -1.79 18.20
CA GLU A 126 -21.98 -1.91 17.82
C GLU A 126 -22.54 -0.49 17.67
N LEU A 127 -23.05 -0.15 16.48
CA LEU A 127 -23.48 1.20 16.13
C LEU A 127 -24.82 1.19 15.38
N MET A 128 -25.86 1.77 15.98
CA MET A 128 -27.17 2.00 15.33
C MET A 128 -27.22 3.42 14.79
N LEU A 129 -27.37 3.56 13.47
CA LEU A 129 -27.43 4.85 12.79
C LEU A 129 -28.80 5.09 12.14
N ASP A 130 -29.21 6.35 12.13
CA ASP A 130 -30.22 6.91 11.25
C ASP A 130 -29.51 7.61 10.07
N ILE A 131 -29.82 7.24 8.82
CA ILE A 131 -29.20 7.86 7.63
C ILE A 131 -29.92 9.12 7.14
N GLN A 132 -31.12 9.41 7.65
CA GLN A 132 -31.87 10.64 7.36
C GLN A 132 -32.14 10.85 5.84
N GLN A 133 -32.83 9.91 5.19
CA GLN A 133 -33.28 10.07 3.79
C GLN A 133 -34.25 11.25 3.61
N ASP A 134 -34.88 11.72 4.68
CA ASP A 134 -35.66 12.98 4.70
C ASP A 134 -34.79 14.25 4.54
N GLU A 135 -33.46 14.12 4.58
CA GLU A 135 -32.48 15.19 4.35
C GLU A 135 -31.66 15.01 3.05
N TYR A 136 -31.95 14.00 2.23
CA TYR A 136 -31.23 13.78 0.96
C TYR A 136 -31.59 14.86 -0.08
N ILE A 137 -30.60 15.29 -0.87
CA ILE A 137 -30.86 16.15 -2.02
C ILE A 137 -31.64 15.34 -3.08
N PRO A 138 -32.79 15.84 -3.59
CA PRO A 138 -33.55 15.16 -4.63
C PRO A 138 -32.76 15.04 -5.94
N VAL A 139 -32.82 13.87 -6.58
CA VAL A 139 -32.20 13.62 -7.89
C VAL A 139 -33.22 13.94 -8.99
N PHE A 140 -32.92 14.95 -9.81
CA PHE A 140 -33.80 15.44 -10.87
C PHE A 140 -33.41 14.92 -12.27
N GLU A 141 -32.11 14.86 -12.55
CA GLU A 141 -31.52 14.32 -13.77
C GLU A 141 -30.65 13.10 -13.45
N ASN A 142 -30.37 12.24 -14.44
CA ASN A 142 -29.43 11.12 -14.29
C ASN A 142 -28.10 11.47 -14.99
N THR A 143 -27.12 11.98 -14.25
CA THR A 143 -25.74 12.19 -14.73
C THR A 143 -24.78 11.20 -14.07
N ASP A 144 -23.57 11.02 -14.62
CA ASP A 144 -22.60 10.04 -14.12
C ASP A 144 -22.14 10.31 -12.67
N ASP A 145 -22.32 11.54 -12.16
CA ASP A 145 -22.00 11.93 -10.79
C ASP A 145 -23.20 11.80 -9.81
N THR A 146 -24.36 11.34 -10.26
CA THR A 146 -25.56 11.23 -9.39
C THR A 146 -25.53 10.05 -8.43
N LEU A 147 -25.74 10.36 -7.15
CA LEU A 147 -25.72 9.39 -6.05
C LEU A 147 -27.13 8.80 -5.88
N LEU A 148 -27.30 7.56 -6.31
CA LEU A 148 -28.58 6.83 -6.27
C LEU A 148 -28.69 5.92 -5.03
N GLU A 149 -27.63 5.79 -4.24
CA GLU A 149 -27.57 4.88 -3.10
C GLU A 149 -27.94 5.53 -1.75
N ALA A 150 -28.79 4.85 -0.98
CA ALA A 150 -29.08 5.18 0.41
C ALA A 150 -28.34 4.25 1.38
N GLY A 151 -27.69 4.81 2.40
CA GLY A 151 -26.88 4.06 3.38
C GLY A 151 -25.69 4.86 3.89
N VAL A 152 -24.71 4.16 4.46
CA VAL A 152 -23.40 4.75 4.82
C VAL A 152 -22.27 4.00 4.12
N LYS A 153 -21.20 4.72 3.78
CA LYS A 153 -19.94 4.14 3.30
C LYS A 153 -18.96 4.05 4.47
N VAL A 154 -18.25 2.93 4.58
CA VAL A 154 -17.40 2.59 5.72
C VAL A 154 -16.01 2.15 5.25
N GLN A 155 -14.95 2.67 5.88
CA GLN A 155 -13.58 2.18 5.71
C GLN A 155 -13.02 1.73 7.07
N ILE A 156 -12.36 0.58 7.08
CA ILE A 156 -11.64 0.03 8.23
C ILE A 156 -10.14 0.06 7.87
N HIS A 157 -9.34 0.78 8.64
CA HIS A 157 -7.94 1.09 8.31
C HIS A 157 -7.06 1.21 9.57
N SER A 158 -5.75 1.38 9.36
CA SER A 158 -4.81 1.70 10.44
C SER A 158 -4.96 3.17 10.85
N GLN A 159 -4.72 3.50 12.11
CA GLN A 159 -4.60 4.91 12.57
C GLN A 159 -3.47 5.65 11.84
N ASP A 160 -2.46 4.93 11.38
CA ASP A 160 -1.33 5.45 10.61
C ASP A 160 -1.67 5.76 9.13
N GLU A 161 -2.86 5.42 8.67
CA GLU A 161 -3.30 5.58 7.28
C GLU A 161 -4.52 6.52 7.20
N PRO A 162 -4.47 7.60 6.40
CA PRO A 162 -5.61 8.48 6.21
C PRO A 162 -6.74 7.77 5.43
N PRO A 163 -8.02 8.07 5.71
CA PRO A 163 -9.13 7.46 4.99
C PRO A 163 -9.16 7.91 3.53
N TYR A 164 -9.36 6.94 2.63
CA TYR A 164 -9.52 7.12 1.19
C TYR A 164 -10.83 6.44 0.73
N ILE A 165 -11.89 6.78 1.47
CA ILE A 165 -13.17 6.06 1.52
C ILE A 165 -13.93 6.09 0.19
N GLY A 166 -13.67 7.10 -0.65
CA GLY A 166 -14.20 7.22 -2.01
C GLY A 166 -13.92 5.97 -2.86
N GLN A 167 -12.70 5.42 -2.81
CA GLN A 167 -12.35 4.21 -3.56
C GLN A 167 -12.23 2.94 -2.68
N LEU A 168 -11.83 3.06 -1.40
CA LEU A 168 -11.57 1.89 -0.52
C LEU A 168 -12.71 1.52 0.45
N GLY A 169 -13.76 2.35 0.54
CA GLY A 169 -14.89 2.12 1.42
C GLY A 169 -15.92 1.12 0.88
N PHE A 170 -16.56 0.36 1.78
CA PHE A 170 -17.69 -0.53 1.47
C PHE A 170 -19.02 0.09 1.91
N GLY A 171 -20.11 -0.20 1.19
CA GLY A 171 -21.45 0.27 1.54
C GLY A 171 -22.12 -0.57 2.63
N VAL A 172 -22.94 0.07 3.47
CA VAL A 172 -23.80 -0.54 4.49
C VAL A 172 -25.21 0.02 4.34
N ALA A 173 -26.19 -0.86 4.11
CA ALA A 173 -27.56 -0.49 3.72
C ALA A 173 -28.51 -0.32 4.92
N PRO A 174 -29.52 0.56 4.83
CA PRO A 174 -30.61 0.65 5.79
C PRO A 174 -31.49 -0.62 5.79
N GLY A 175 -32.19 -0.86 6.90
CA GLY A 175 -33.04 -2.03 7.09
C GLY A 175 -32.28 -3.34 7.40
N PHE A 176 -30.97 -3.25 7.64
CA PHE A 176 -30.11 -4.38 8.00
C PHE A 176 -29.23 -4.09 9.22
N GLN A 177 -29.01 -5.14 10.00
CA GLN A 177 -27.89 -5.25 10.93
C GLN A 177 -26.76 -5.99 10.22
N THR A 178 -25.62 -5.33 10.06
CA THR A 178 -24.47 -5.79 9.27
C THR A 178 -23.32 -6.15 10.20
N PHE A 179 -23.03 -7.44 10.27
CA PHE A 179 -21.88 -7.99 10.98
C PHE A 179 -20.66 -7.99 10.07
N VAL A 180 -19.62 -7.27 10.46
CA VAL A 180 -18.32 -7.21 9.80
C VAL A 180 -17.30 -7.91 10.69
N SER A 181 -17.06 -9.18 10.39
CA SER A 181 -16.03 -9.98 11.06
C SER A 181 -14.66 -9.61 10.49
N CYS A 182 -13.77 -9.11 11.33
CA CYS A 182 -12.44 -8.64 10.94
C CYS A 182 -11.32 -9.57 11.37
N GLN A 183 -10.26 -9.61 10.56
CA GLN A 183 -8.98 -10.25 10.89
C GLN A 183 -7.83 -9.30 10.54
N GLN A 184 -6.90 -9.11 11.47
CA GLN A 184 -5.71 -8.29 11.22
C GLN A 184 -4.68 -9.11 10.43
N GLN A 185 -4.22 -8.58 9.31
CA GLN A 185 -3.15 -9.15 8.49
C GLN A 185 -1.95 -8.20 8.52
N GLN A 186 -0.78 -8.70 8.90
CA GLN A 186 0.49 -7.98 8.77
C GLN A 186 1.18 -8.47 7.50
N LEU A 187 1.31 -7.60 6.50
CA LEU A 187 1.94 -7.93 5.23
C LEU A 187 3.37 -7.38 5.23
N LYS A 188 4.33 -8.22 4.83
CA LYS A 188 5.75 -7.86 4.70
C LYS A 188 6.26 -8.23 3.31
N TYR A 189 6.62 -7.22 2.52
CA TYR A 189 7.15 -7.37 1.18
C TYR A 189 8.68 -7.25 1.18
N LEU A 190 9.34 -7.80 0.15
CA LEU A 190 10.77 -7.67 -0.05
C LEU A 190 11.07 -6.48 -0.99
N PRO A 191 12.09 -5.65 -0.67
CA PRO A 191 12.49 -4.55 -1.54
C PRO A 191 13.28 -5.04 -2.77
N PRO A 192 13.53 -4.17 -3.75
CA PRO A 192 14.33 -4.52 -4.92
C PRO A 192 15.73 -5.03 -4.53
N PRO A 193 16.27 -6.07 -5.20
CA PRO A 193 15.79 -6.70 -6.43
C PRO A 193 14.88 -7.92 -6.23
N TRP A 194 14.31 -8.16 -5.04
CA TRP A 194 13.49 -9.35 -4.77
C TRP A 194 11.98 -9.14 -4.90
N GLY A 195 11.52 -7.89 -4.90
CA GLY A 195 10.14 -7.46 -5.05
C GLY A 195 10.04 -5.94 -5.02
N ASP A 196 8.84 -5.41 -5.26
CA ASP A 196 8.63 -3.98 -5.53
C ASP A 196 7.93 -3.29 -4.35
N CYS A 197 8.72 -2.98 -3.31
CA CYS A 197 8.24 -2.22 -2.16
C CYS A 197 9.20 -1.12 -1.71
N LYS A 198 8.61 -0.05 -1.18
CA LYS A 198 9.27 1.14 -0.66
C LYS A 198 9.66 0.94 0.80
N ASN A 199 10.95 1.10 1.08
CA ASN A 199 11.54 1.11 2.42
C ASN A 199 12.27 2.43 2.73
N THR A 200 12.02 3.49 1.95
CA THR A 200 12.64 4.80 2.10
C THR A 200 11.81 5.70 3.03
N PRO A 201 12.43 6.60 3.81
CA PRO A 201 11.71 7.56 4.64
C PRO A 201 10.79 8.44 3.78
N PHE A 202 9.51 8.53 4.13
CA PHE A 202 8.55 9.33 3.41
C PHE A 202 8.68 10.80 3.79
N THR A 203 8.91 11.65 2.79
CA THR A 203 9.04 13.10 2.96
C THR A 203 7.79 13.79 2.42
N SER A 204 6.67 13.67 3.14
CA SER A 204 5.47 14.47 2.91
C SER A 204 5.43 15.65 3.89
N PRO A 205 4.98 16.84 3.48
CA PRO A 205 4.67 17.95 4.40
C PRO A 205 3.37 17.74 5.19
N TYR A 206 2.62 16.65 4.94
CA TYR A 206 1.27 16.43 5.45
C TYR A 206 1.11 15.15 6.29
N PHE A 207 1.93 14.12 6.06
CA PHE A 207 1.79 12.81 6.68
C PHE A 207 3.13 12.28 7.21
N GLU A 208 3.17 11.84 8.47
CA GLU A 208 4.39 11.35 9.13
C GLU A 208 4.84 9.96 8.66
N LYS A 209 3.89 9.13 8.20
CA LYS A 209 4.12 7.73 7.83
C LYS A 209 3.70 7.49 6.38
N TYR A 210 4.38 6.54 5.73
CA TYR A 210 4.00 6.13 4.39
C TYR A 210 2.81 5.17 4.42
N SER A 211 1.80 5.46 3.62
CA SER A 211 0.75 4.53 3.24
C SER A 211 0.37 4.81 1.78
N ILE A 212 -0.31 3.86 1.12
CA ILE A 212 -0.73 4.05 -0.27
C ILE A 212 -1.77 5.19 -0.36
N SER A 213 -2.69 5.28 0.60
CA SER A 213 -3.64 6.40 0.71
C SER A 213 -2.94 7.74 0.99
N ALA A 214 -1.96 7.78 1.91
CA ALA A 214 -1.20 9.01 2.17
C ALA A 214 -0.40 9.48 0.95
N CYS A 215 0.20 8.54 0.21
CA CYS A 215 0.92 8.82 -1.03
C CYS A 215 0.02 9.44 -2.11
N ARG A 216 -1.16 8.85 -2.31
CA ARG A 216 -2.13 9.33 -3.30
C ARG A 216 -2.68 10.71 -2.96
N ILE A 217 -3.10 10.91 -1.71
CA ILE A 217 -3.61 12.23 -1.26
C ILE A 217 -2.51 13.30 -1.37
N ASP A 218 -1.24 13.00 -1.07
CA ASP A 218 -0.12 13.93 -1.26
C ASP A 218 0.09 14.29 -2.74
N CYS A 219 0.07 13.28 -3.64
CA CYS A 219 0.19 13.48 -5.08
C CYS A 219 -0.97 14.28 -5.68
N GLU A 220 -2.21 13.88 -5.38
CA GLU A 220 -3.45 14.56 -5.79
C GLU A 220 -3.42 16.02 -5.31
N THR A 221 -3.13 16.28 -4.03
CA THR A 221 -3.02 17.63 -3.47
C THR A 221 -1.93 18.46 -4.14
N ARG A 222 -0.77 17.87 -4.45
CA ARG A 222 0.33 18.56 -5.15
C ARG A 222 -0.02 18.90 -6.60
N LEU A 223 -0.76 18.04 -7.31
CA LEU A 223 -1.16 18.33 -8.69
C LEU A 223 -2.21 19.45 -8.73
N ILE A 224 -3.24 19.39 -7.88
CA ILE A 224 -4.30 20.40 -7.85
C ILE A 224 -3.77 21.77 -7.39
N LEU A 225 -2.85 21.81 -6.41
CA LEU A 225 -2.14 23.05 -6.04
C LEU A 225 -1.24 23.60 -7.17
N LYS A 226 -0.73 22.75 -8.08
CA LYS A 226 0.11 23.16 -9.21
C LYS A 226 -0.71 23.71 -10.39
N GLU A 227 -1.80 23.04 -10.76
CA GLU A 227 -2.62 23.43 -11.93
C GLU A 227 -3.67 24.48 -11.58
N CYS A 228 -4.36 24.35 -10.44
CA CYS A 228 -5.50 25.19 -10.05
C CYS A 228 -5.16 26.25 -8.98
N SER A 229 -3.95 26.24 -8.41
CA SER A 229 -3.49 27.17 -7.35
C SER A 229 -4.34 27.19 -6.06
N CYS A 230 -5.19 26.18 -5.86
CA CYS A 230 -6.04 25.98 -4.69
C CYS A 230 -6.07 24.50 -4.28
N ARG A 231 -6.79 24.16 -3.21
CA ARG A 231 -7.06 22.78 -2.80
C ARG A 231 -8.53 22.57 -2.42
N LEU A 232 -9.02 21.35 -2.56
CA LEU A 232 -10.35 20.97 -2.06
C LEU A 232 -10.37 20.84 -0.52
N VAL A 233 -11.57 20.88 0.07
CA VAL A 233 -11.75 20.88 1.54
C VAL A 233 -11.08 19.68 2.22
N HIS A 234 -11.11 18.51 1.58
CA HIS A 234 -10.52 17.25 2.09
C HIS A 234 -9.00 17.12 1.89
N MET A 235 -8.39 17.96 1.05
CA MET A 235 -6.94 17.90 0.79
C MET A 235 -6.17 18.55 1.94
N PRO A 236 -5.09 17.95 2.45
CA PRO A 236 -4.30 18.49 3.56
C PRO A 236 -3.55 19.78 3.22
N GLY A 237 -3.01 20.42 4.26
CA GLY A 237 -2.10 21.55 4.14
C GLY A 237 -2.74 22.94 4.28
N ASN A 238 -1.87 23.96 4.32
CA ASN A 238 -2.24 25.35 4.57
C ASN A 238 -2.51 26.14 3.27
N GLY A 239 -2.68 25.46 2.13
CA GLY A 239 -3.07 26.10 0.88
C GLY A 239 -4.47 26.69 0.96
N THR A 240 -4.73 27.72 0.13
CA THR A 240 -6.04 28.32 -0.09
C THR A 240 -7.05 27.25 -0.53
N VAL A 241 -8.19 27.18 0.15
CA VAL A 241 -9.31 26.36 -0.30
C VAL A 241 -9.86 26.97 -1.60
N CYS A 242 -10.25 26.13 -2.57
CA CYS A 242 -10.96 26.60 -3.75
C CYS A 242 -12.31 27.20 -3.30
N GLU A 243 -12.55 28.48 -3.57
CA GLU A 243 -13.79 29.19 -3.15
C GLU A 243 -14.63 29.64 -4.33
N ARG A 244 -14.06 29.73 -5.53
CA ARG A 244 -14.77 30.10 -6.76
C ARG A 244 -15.15 28.85 -7.57
N GLU A 245 -16.25 28.95 -8.31
CA GLU A 245 -16.79 27.84 -9.12
C GLU A 245 -15.76 27.29 -10.12
N ASP A 246 -15.04 28.18 -10.82
CA ASP A 246 -13.98 27.81 -11.78
C ASP A 246 -12.79 27.10 -11.14
N GLU A 247 -12.52 27.36 -9.85
CA GLU A 247 -11.46 26.69 -9.09
C GLU A 247 -11.87 25.27 -8.69
N VAL A 248 -13.14 25.07 -8.33
CA VAL A 248 -13.69 23.74 -8.00
C VAL A 248 -13.80 22.89 -9.26
N ILE A 249 -14.31 23.44 -10.37
CA ILE A 249 -14.37 22.74 -11.67
C ILE A 249 -12.95 22.36 -12.14
N CYS A 250 -11.98 23.27 -12.04
CA CYS A 250 -10.57 22.96 -12.33
C CYS A 250 -10.06 21.78 -11.48
N ALA A 251 -10.38 21.76 -10.19
CA ALA A 251 -9.94 20.69 -9.30
C ALA A 251 -10.58 19.34 -9.64
N GLU A 252 -11.90 19.31 -9.85
CA GLU A 252 -12.64 18.09 -10.16
C GLU A 252 -12.30 17.52 -11.55
N GLU A 253 -12.12 18.37 -12.57
CA GLU A 253 -11.59 17.95 -13.88
C GLU A 253 -10.23 17.25 -13.74
N ASN A 254 -9.31 17.83 -12.97
CA ASN A 254 -7.96 17.30 -12.86
C ASN A 254 -7.90 16.05 -11.97
N LEU A 255 -8.79 15.89 -10.99
CA LEU A 255 -9.00 14.60 -10.32
C LEU A 255 -9.54 13.54 -11.28
N LYS A 256 -10.56 13.85 -12.09
CA LYS A 256 -11.09 12.94 -13.12
C LYS A 256 -10.00 12.53 -14.14
N LYS A 257 -9.08 13.43 -14.50
CA LYS A 257 -7.89 13.12 -15.32
C LYS A 257 -6.90 12.17 -14.62
N ILE A 258 -6.66 12.31 -13.31
CA ILE A 258 -5.83 11.33 -12.56
C ILE A 258 -6.48 9.95 -12.63
N GLU A 259 -7.79 9.85 -12.35
CA GLU A 259 -8.51 8.57 -12.35
C GLU A 259 -8.56 7.89 -13.73
N THR A 260 -8.69 8.65 -14.83
CA THR A 260 -8.63 8.06 -16.18
C THR A 260 -7.20 7.72 -16.63
N SER A 261 -6.19 8.50 -16.23
CA SER A 261 -4.77 8.29 -16.60
C SER A 261 -4.18 6.97 -16.14
N SER A 262 -4.83 6.26 -15.19
CA SER A 262 -4.42 4.91 -14.78
C SER A 262 -4.51 3.85 -15.90
N ASN A 263 -5.03 4.21 -17.07
CA ASN A 263 -5.17 3.34 -18.25
C ASN A 263 -4.25 3.75 -19.41
N GLU A 264 -3.43 4.80 -19.26
CA GLU A 264 -2.49 5.30 -20.27
C GLU A 264 -1.03 4.97 -19.90
N GLU A 265 -0.08 5.21 -20.80
CA GLU A 265 1.33 4.77 -20.64
C GLU A 265 2.12 5.56 -19.57
N GLU A 266 1.57 6.64 -19.01
CA GLU A 266 2.19 7.48 -17.98
C GLU A 266 1.17 7.83 -16.88
N SER A 267 1.20 7.11 -15.75
CA SER A 267 0.28 7.36 -14.63
C SER A 267 0.69 8.59 -13.83
N LEU A 268 -0.21 9.56 -13.69
CA LEU A 268 0.07 10.85 -13.02
C LEU A 268 0.44 10.73 -11.54
N CYS A 269 0.05 9.64 -10.86
CA CYS A 269 0.29 9.43 -9.42
C CYS A 269 0.67 7.97 -9.11
N GLU A 270 1.86 7.55 -9.55
CA GLU A 270 2.42 6.23 -9.17
C GLU A 270 2.80 6.19 -7.67
N CYS A 271 2.27 5.20 -6.95
CA CYS A 271 2.49 5.00 -5.52
C CYS A 271 2.90 3.56 -5.20
N GLU A 272 4.18 3.36 -4.92
CA GLU A 272 4.79 2.09 -4.51
C GLU A 272 4.12 1.48 -3.27
N THR A 273 4.16 0.15 -3.12
CA THR A 273 3.68 -0.50 -1.90
C THR A 273 4.67 -0.29 -0.74
N PRO A 274 4.23 0.02 0.50
CA PRO A 274 5.12 0.01 1.67
C PRO A 274 5.62 -1.40 1.99
N CYS A 275 6.89 -1.57 2.35
CA CYS A 275 7.44 -2.89 2.66
C CYS A 275 6.84 -3.55 3.92
N GLU A 276 6.26 -2.78 4.84
CA GLU A 276 5.43 -3.31 5.94
C GLU A 276 4.10 -2.56 5.99
N LEU A 277 2.97 -3.28 6.06
CA LEU A 277 1.65 -2.69 6.27
C LEU A 277 0.71 -3.58 7.09
N VAL A 278 -0.30 -2.94 7.68
CA VAL A 278 -1.42 -3.61 8.35
C VAL A 278 -2.66 -3.49 7.47
N ARG A 279 -3.22 -4.63 7.08
CA ARG A 279 -4.51 -4.73 6.38
C ARG A 279 -5.55 -5.37 7.30
N TYR A 280 -6.80 -4.98 7.14
CA TYR A 280 -7.92 -5.67 7.79
C TYR A 280 -8.69 -6.49 6.75
N GLY A 281 -8.56 -7.82 6.84
CA GLY A 281 -9.47 -8.73 6.19
C GLY A 281 -10.86 -8.56 6.79
N LYS A 282 -11.91 -8.65 5.97
CA LYS A 282 -13.30 -8.47 6.42
C LYS A 282 -14.24 -9.45 5.72
N GLU A 283 -15.08 -10.11 6.51
CA GLU A 283 -16.22 -10.88 6.04
C GLU A 283 -17.52 -10.18 6.48
N LEU A 284 -18.46 -10.03 5.55
CA LEU A 284 -19.73 -9.33 5.80
C LEU A 284 -20.88 -10.35 5.82
N SER A 285 -21.74 -10.25 6.83
CA SER A 285 -23.03 -10.93 6.86
C SER A 285 -24.12 -9.99 7.39
N MET A 286 -25.37 -10.21 6.98
CA MET A 286 -26.47 -9.27 7.22
C MET A 286 -27.74 -9.99 7.69
N VAL A 287 -28.46 -9.38 8.64
CA VAL A 287 -29.81 -9.81 9.06
C VAL A 287 -30.77 -8.61 9.01
N LYS A 288 -32.05 -8.86 8.72
CA LYS A 288 -33.03 -7.77 8.56
C LYS A 288 -33.45 -7.16 9.92
N ILE A 289 -33.42 -5.84 10.02
CA ILE A 289 -33.93 -5.05 11.14
C ILE A 289 -34.98 -4.04 10.62
N PRO A 290 -36.03 -3.70 11.39
CA PRO A 290 -36.56 -4.40 12.57
C PRO A 290 -37.23 -5.73 12.21
N SER A 291 -37.36 -6.61 13.20
CA SER A 291 -38.30 -7.73 13.14
C SER A 291 -39.76 -7.22 13.20
N LYS A 292 -40.72 -8.02 12.71
CA LYS A 292 -42.16 -7.64 12.74
C LYS A 292 -42.66 -7.27 14.14
N SER A 293 -42.11 -7.89 15.19
CA SER A 293 -42.44 -7.58 16.59
C SER A 293 -41.77 -6.31 17.10
N ALA A 294 -40.54 -6.01 16.63
CA ALA A 294 -39.78 -4.83 17.04
C ALA A 294 -40.19 -3.54 16.31
N SER A 295 -40.74 -3.64 15.09
CA SER A 295 -41.10 -2.50 14.22
C SER A 295 -41.91 -1.42 14.96
N LYS A 296 -43.01 -1.82 15.63
CA LYS A 296 -43.87 -0.94 16.43
C LYS A 296 -43.20 -0.35 17.67
N PHE A 297 -42.26 -1.09 18.27
CA PHE A 297 -41.50 -0.62 19.42
C PHE A 297 -40.47 0.44 19.00
N MET A 298 -39.73 0.22 17.92
CA MET A 298 -38.73 1.18 17.42
C MET A 298 -39.39 2.45 16.86
N ALA A 299 -40.49 2.32 16.11
CA ALA A 299 -41.31 3.46 15.68
C ALA A 299 -41.73 4.35 16.87
N LYS A 300 -42.18 3.73 17.97
CA LYS A 300 -42.54 4.45 19.20
C LYS A 300 -41.32 4.97 19.99
N LYS A 301 -40.18 4.26 20.02
CA LYS A 301 -38.93 4.68 20.71
C LYS A 301 -38.38 5.97 20.11
N TYR A 302 -38.38 6.07 18.78
CA TYR A 302 -37.76 7.18 18.04
C TYR A 302 -38.77 8.19 17.47
N ASN A 303 -40.07 8.02 17.73
CA ASN A 303 -41.14 8.90 17.25
C ASN A 303 -41.17 9.06 15.70
N ARG A 304 -40.96 7.96 14.97
CA ARG A 304 -40.95 7.87 13.50
C ARG A 304 -41.95 6.79 13.03
N THR A 305 -42.28 6.75 11.74
CA THR A 305 -43.21 5.75 11.20
C THR A 305 -42.58 4.36 11.10
N GLU A 306 -43.39 3.29 11.08
CA GLU A 306 -42.86 1.93 10.87
C GLU A 306 -42.13 1.77 9.52
N GLU A 307 -42.39 2.65 8.54
CA GLU A 307 -41.75 2.68 7.22
C GLU A 307 -40.37 3.35 7.33
N TYR A 308 -40.32 4.58 7.85
CA TYR A 308 -39.08 5.31 8.13
C TYR A 308 -38.04 4.48 8.90
N ILE A 309 -38.47 3.70 9.90
CA ILE A 309 -37.60 2.80 10.68
C ILE A 309 -36.95 1.69 9.82
N LYS A 310 -37.60 1.20 8.76
CA LYS A 310 -37.02 0.20 7.84
C LYS A 310 -36.06 0.84 6.85
N ASP A 311 -36.37 2.05 6.41
CA ASP A 311 -35.70 2.67 5.27
C ASP A 311 -34.55 3.59 5.71
N ASN A 312 -34.48 3.97 7.00
CA ASN A 312 -33.44 4.86 7.52
C ASN A 312 -32.52 4.26 8.57
N ILE A 313 -32.97 3.25 9.34
CA ILE A 313 -32.14 2.68 10.42
C ILE A 313 -31.30 1.51 9.90
N LEU A 314 -30.00 1.56 10.17
CA LEU A 314 -29.07 0.44 10.07
C LEU A 314 -28.41 0.15 11.42
N VAL A 315 -27.88 -1.06 11.57
CA VAL A 315 -26.94 -1.41 12.64
C VAL A 315 -25.65 -1.94 12.01
N LEU A 316 -24.51 -1.54 12.55
CA LEU A 316 -23.18 -1.90 12.11
C LEU A 316 -22.39 -2.48 13.29
N ASP A 317 -22.02 -3.75 13.17
CA ASP A 317 -21.24 -4.49 14.17
C ASP A 317 -19.86 -4.81 13.60
N ILE A 318 -18.82 -4.10 14.04
CA ILE A 318 -17.43 -4.32 13.61
C ILE A 318 -16.62 -4.91 14.76
N PHE A 319 -16.15 -6.15 14.60
CA PHE A 319 -15.47 -6.92 15.65
C PHE A 319 -14.41 -7.83 15.04
N PHE A 320 -13.42 -8.25 15.83
CA PHE A 320 -12.48 -9.29 15.38
C PHE A 320 -13.09 -10.69 15.58
N GLU A 321 -12.89 -11.60 14.63
CA GLU A 321 -13.34 -12.99 14.75
C GLU A 321 -12.71 -13.67 15.98
N ALA A 322 -11.38 -13.63 16.04
CA ALA A 322 -10.54 -14.13 17.12
C ALA A 322 -9.36 -13.16 17.36
N LEU A 323 -8.61 -13.35 18.46
CA LEU A 323 -7.40 -12.56 18.74
C LEU A 323 -6.15 -13.12 18.06
N ASN A 324 -6.28 -13.48 16.79
CA ASN A 324 -5.16 -13.82 15.95
C ASN A 324 -4.92 -12.72 14.92
N TYR A 325 -3.64 -12.43 14.68
CA TYR A 325 -3.21 -11.76 13.47
C TYR A 325 -2.52 -12.78 12.56
N GLU A 326 -2.78 -12.64 11.27
CA GLU A 326 -2.04 -13.32 10.21
C GLU A 326 -0.76 -12.55 9.89
N THR A 327 0.29 -13.23 9.45
CA THR A 327 1.51 -12.60 8.94
C THR A 327 1.85 -13.19 7.59
N ILE A 328 1.76 -12.37 6.55
CA ILE A 328 2.04 -12.75 5.16
C ILE A 328 3.38 -12.10 4.79
N GLU A 329 4.46 -12.86 4.95
CA GLU A 329 5.83 -12.40 4.71
C GLU A 329 6.43 -13.02 3.44
N GLN A 330 6.89 -12.18 2.51
CA GLN A 330 7.71 -12.62 1.38
C GLN A 330 9.09 -13.05 1.86
N LYS A 331 9.53 -14.24 1.44
CA LYS A 331 10.86 -14.78 1.75
C LYS A 331 11.67 -15.00 0.50
N LYS A 332 12.98 -14.76 0.60
CA LYS A 332 13.93 -15.02 -0.47
C LYS A 332 13.98 -16.52 -0.70
N ALA A 333 13.52 -16.97 -1.86
CA ALA A 333 13.53 -18.39 -2.23
C ALA A 333 14.97 -18.96 -2.32
N TYR A 334 15.96 -18.09 -2.50
CA TYR A 334 17.38 -18.44 -2.57
C TYR A 334 18.23 -17.29 -2.05
N GLU A 335 19.32 -17.61 -1.34
CA GLU A 335 20.28 -16.65 -0.79
C GLU A 335 21.71 -17.00 -1.23
N VAL A 336 22.64 -16.05 -1.08
CA VAL A 336 24.05 -16.25 -1.45
C VAL A 336 24.69 -17.42 -0.67
N ALA A 337 24.24 -17.69 0.56
CA ALA A 337 24.65 -18.87 1.31
C ALA A 337 24.21 -20.19 0.65
N GLY A 338 23.00 -20.23 0.07
CA GLY A 338 22.52 -21.35 -0.74
C GLY A 338 23.33 -21.51 -2.02
N LEU A 339 23.57 -20.40 -2.74
CA LEU A 339 24.39 -20.39 -3.97
C LEU A 339 25.80 -20.96 -3.75
N LEU A 340 26.47 -20.52 -2.68
CA LEU A 340 27.79 -21.03 -2.32
C LEU A 340 27.74 -22.48 -1.82
N GLY A 341 26.66 -22.88 -1.16
CA GLY A 341 26.41 -24.26 -0.74
C GLY A 341 26.26 -25.22 -1.93
N ASP A 342 25.44 -24.87 -2.92
CA ASP A 342 25.19 -25.71 -4.09
C ASP A 342 26.40 -25.76 -5.04
N ILE A 343 27.07 -24.62 -5.28
CA ILE A 343 28.33 -24.58 -6.05
C ILE A 343 29.41 -25.41 -5.34
N GLY A 344 29.61 -25.19 -4.04
CA GLY A 344 30.58 -25.95 -3.24
C GLY A 344 30.28 -27.45 -3.19
N GLY A 345 29.00 -27.81 -3.06
CA GLY A 345 28.53 -29.18 -3.10
C GLY A 345 28.78 -29.86 -4.44
N GLN A 346 28.47 -29.22 -5.56
CA GLN A 346 28.71 -29.77 -6.90
C GLN A 346 30.22 -29.87 -7.20
N MET A 347 31.02 -28.86 -6.88
CA MET A 347 32.47 -28.90 -7.09
C MET A 347 33.16 -29.97 -6.22
N GLY A 348 32.73 -30.09 -4.96
CA GLY A 348 33.21 -31.14 -4.05
C GLY A 348 32.80 -32.55 -4.50
N LEU A 349 31.59 -32.72 -5.03
CA LEU A 349 31.07 -34.02 -5.48
C LEU A 349 31.68 -34.49 -6.80
N PHE A 350 31.77 -33.63 -7.82
CA PHE A 350 32.21 -34.02 -9.16
C PHE A 350 33.73 -33.96 -9.37
N ILE A 351 34.43 -33.05 -8.67
CA ILE A 351 35.87 -32.80 -8.89
C ILE A 351 36.68 -33.18 -7.64
N GLY A 352 36.06 -33.27 -6.46
CA GLY A 352 36.78 -33.28 -5.18
C GLY A 352 37.44 -31.94 -4.86
N ALA A 353 37.09 -30.88 -5.60
CA ALA A 353 37.71 -29.57 -5.51
C ALA A 353 37.08 -28.72 -4.39
N SER A 354 37.91 -27.86 -3.80
CA SER A 354 37.51 -26.83 -2.86
C SER A 354 38.13 -25.48 -3.24
N ILE A 355 37.76 -24.40 -2.56
CA ILE A 355 38.38 -23.08 -2.77
C ILE A 355 39.91 -23.11 -2.57
N LEU A 356 40.42 -24.00 -1.71
CA LEU A 356 41.86 -24.18 -1.50
C LEU A 356 42.54 -24.73 -2.76
N THR A 357 41.96 -25.74 -3.42
CA THR A 357 42.52 -26.29 -4.67
C THR A 357 42.53 -25.29 -5.83
N ILE A 358 41.63 -24.29 -5.80
CA ILE A 358 41.66 -23.18 -6.78
C ILE A 358 42.83 -22.24 -6.48
N LEU A 359 43.07 -21.93 -5.21
CA LEU A 359 44.21 -21.10 -4.78
C LEU A 359 45.56 -21.78 -5.11
N GLU A 360 45.69 -23.08 -4.86
CA GLU A 360 46.88 -23.87 -5.23
C GLU A 360 47.19 -23.81 -6.74
N ILE A 361 46.15 -23.88 -7.59
CA ILE A 361 46.30 -23.73 -9.05
C ILE A 361 46.73 -22.30 -9.42
N ILE A 362 46.19 -21.27 -8.75
CA ILE A 362 46.56 -19.87 -8.98
C ILE A 362 48.01 -19.60 -8.56
N ASP A 363 48.45 -20.11 -7.41
CA ASP A 363 49.83 -19.95 -6.93
C ASP A 363 50.82 -20.68 -7.85
N TYR A 364 50.52 -21.92 -8.27
CA TYR A 364 51.35 -22.64 -9.25
C TYR A 364 51.44 -21.90 -10.60
N LEU A 365 50.33 -21.35 -11.09
CA LEU A 365 50.34 -20.52 -12.30
C LEU A 365 51.16 -19.25 -12.10
N TYR A 366 51.05 -18.58 -10.95
CA TYR A 366 51.83 -17.39 -10.62
C TYR A 366 53.34 -17.68 -10.60
N GLU A 367 53.78 -18.77 -9.99
CA GLU A 367 55.19 -19.19 -10.02
C GLU A 367 55.66 -19.50 -11.45
N VAL A 368 54.88 -20.25 -12.24
CA VAL A 368 55.21 -20.56 -13.64
C VAL A 368 55.27 -19.30 -14.51
N PHE A 369 54.43 -18.29 -14.28
CA PHE A 369 54.51 -17.00 -14.97
C PHE A 369 55.71 -16.18 -14.52
N ARG A 370 55.96 -16.08 -13.21
CA ARG A 370 57.14 -15.43 -12.62
C ARG A 370 58.44 -16.01 -13.19
N ASP A 371 58.57 -17.33 -13.23
CA ASP A 371 59.74 -18.00 -13.77
C ASP A 371 59.88 -17.83 -15.28
N LYS A 372 58.79 -17.84 -16.05
CA LYS A 372 58.84 -17.52 -17.49
C LYS A 372 59.31 -16.07 -17.72
N VAL A 373 58.83 -15.11 -16.92
CA VAL A 373 59.26 -13.70 -17.00
C VAL A 373 60.73 -13.54 -16.59
N ILE A 374 61.17 -14.16 -15.50
CA ILE A 374 62.57 -14.15 -15.06
C ILE A 374 63.47 -14.77 -16.14
N ASN A 375 63.10 -15.93 -16.68
CA ASN A 375 63.86 -16.58 -17.77
C ASN A 375 63.89 -15.73 -19.06
N TYR A 376 62.82 -15.01 -19.38
CA TYR A 376 62.79 -14.08 -20.51
C TYR A 376 63.73 -12.88 -20.29
N LEU A 377 63.72 -12.28 -19.09
CA LEU A 377 64.62 -11.19 -18.69
C LEU A 377 66.09 -11.65 -18.65
N GLN A 378 66.37 -12.86 -18.17
CA GLN A 378 67.71 -13.46 -18.20
C GLN A 378 68.19 -13.76 -19.63
N LYS A 379 67.31 -14.23 -20.52
CA LYS A 379 67.64 -14.36 -21.95
C LYS A 379 67.94 -13.00 -22.58
N ARG A 380 67.20 -11.94 -22.23
CA ARG A 380 67.48 -10.57 -22.67
C ARG A 380 68.87 -10.09 -22.21
N LYS A 381 69.23 -10.30 -20.94
CA LYS A 381 70.60 -10.01 -20.43
C LYS A 381 71.68 -10.84 -21.14
N LYS A 382 71.49 -12.14 -21.35
CA LYS A 382 72.44 -13.00 -22.09
C LYS A 382 72.56 -12.67 -23.58
N SER A 383 71.57 -12.01 -24.18
CA SER A 383 71.69 -11.45 -25.54
C SER A 383 72.56 -10.20 -25.56
N GLN A 384 72.59 -9.44 -24.46
CA GLN A 384 73.36 -8.20 -24.32
C GLN A 384 74.82 -8.45 -23.90
N SER A 385 75.10 -9.57 -23.22
CA SER A 385 76.45 -9.98 -22.82
C SER A 385 77.14 -10.92 -23.84
N LYS A 386 76.80 -10.83 -25.12
CA LYS A 386 77.34 -11.70 -26.19
C LYS A 386 77.93 -10.94 -27.39
N GLU A 387 78.02 -9.62 -27.26
CA GLU A 387 78.57 -8.68 -28.25
C GLU A 387 79.88 -8.06 -27.73
N THR A 388 80.50 -8.70 -26.73
CA THR A 388 81.75 -8.28 -26.09
C THR A 388 82.64 -9.50 -25.80
N ASP A 389 83.95 -9.27 -25.92
CA ASP A 389 85.09 -10.17 -25.69
C ASP A 389 85.38 -11.28 -26.73
N LEU A 390 86.67 -11.46 -26.99
CA LEU A 390 87.29 -12.22 -28.10
C LEU A 390 88.15 -13.40 -27.59
N ASP A 391 88.60 -14.24 -28.52
CA ASP A 391 89.80 -15.11 -28.46
C ASP A 391 91.06 -14.38 -27.90
N PRO A 392 92.17 -15.05 -27.44
CA PRO A 392 92.69 -16.34 -27.96
C PRO A 392 93.40 -17.38 -27.03
N TRP A 393 93.52 -18.62 -27.54
CA TRP A 393 94.62 -19.64 -27.40
C TRP A 393 95.36 -19.90 -26.07
N HIS A 394 95.34 -21.17 -25.57
CA HIS A 394 96.49 -22.13 -25.58
C HIS A 394 96.29 -23.48 -24.79
N SER A 395 96.79 -24.59 -25.35
CA SER A 395 97.38 -25.87 -24.78
C SER A 395 97.09 -26.37 -23.33
N MET A 396 97.10 -27.67 -22.96
CA MET A 396 97.61 -28.92 -23.61
C MET A 396 97.09 -30.20 -22.87
N ARG A 397 96.89 -31.33 -23.59
CA ARG A 397 97.05 -32.79 -23.18
C ARG A 397 96.38 -33.31 -21.86
N SER A 398 96.02 -34.59 -21.68
CA SER A 398 96.24 -35.85 -22.42
C SER A 398 95.12 -36.89 -22.17
N THR A 399 94.91 -37.79 -23.14
CA THR A 399 94.25 -39.12 -22.99
C THR A 399 95.34 -40.23 -23.07
N PRO A 400 95.06 -41.56 -23.11
CA PRO A 400 93.80 -42.31 -22.94
C PRO A 400 93.89 -43.53 -21.98
N TYR A 401 92.77 -44.22 -21.70
CA TYR A 401 92.56 -45.64 -22.06
C TYR A 401 91.16 -46.16 -21.65
N CYS A 402 90.65 -47.18 -22.35
CA CYS A 402 89.42 -47.92 -22.03
C CYS A 402 89.44 -49.30 -22.73
N PRO A 403 89.07 -50.39 -22.05
CA PRO A 403 88.47 -51.53 -22.77
C PRO A 403 87.43 -52.38 -21.99
N LYS A 404 86.26 -52.63 -22.63
CA LYS A 404 85.57 -53.95 -22.74
C LYS A 404 85.04 -54.64 -21.45
N CYS A 405 84.03 -55.53 -21.46
CA CYS A 405 82.99 -55.89 -22.44
C CYS A 405 81.79 -56.60 -21.77
N SER A 406 80.66 -56.68 -22.49
CA SER A 406 79.46 -57.49 -22.25
C SER A 406 79.74 -59.02 -22.09
N PRO A 407 78.79 -59.85 -21.59
CA PRO A 407 77.64 -60.29 -22.43
C PRO A 407 76.29 -60.64 -21.72
N HIS A 408 75.18 -60.52 -22.50
CA HIS A 408 73.99 -61.39 -22.67
C HIS A 408 73.28 -62.07 -21.45
N VAL A 409 71.97 -62.40 -21.46
CA VAL A 409 71.12 -63.01 -22.53
C VAL A 409 69.68 -62.45 -22.53
N LEU A 410 69.01 -62.53 -23.70
CA LEU A 410 67.59 -62.23 -23.96
C LEU A 410 66.96 -63.43 -24.69
N PRO A 411 65.64 -63.69 -24.55
CA PRO A 411 64.67 -63.34 -25.63
C PRO A 411 63.28 -62.87 -25.06
N ARG A 412 62.37 -62.07 -25.69
CA ARG A 412 61.99 -61.69 -27.09
C ARG A 412 61.22 -62.79 -27.87
N HIS A 413 60.16 -62.61 -28.69
CA HIS A 413 59.23 -61.51 -29.12
C HIS A 413 57.75 -61.95 -28.81
N GLN A 414 56.58 -61.42 -29.25
CA GLN A 414 56.03 -60.25 -30.02
C GLN A 414 54.53 -60.10 -29.57
N ALA A 415 53.75 -59.01 -29.61
CA ALA A 415 53.69 -57.68 -30.26
C ALA A 415 52.98 -57.59 -31.64
N LEU A 416 52.29 -56.44 -31.89
CA LEU A 416 51.27 -56.11 -32.93
C LEU A 416 49.85 -56.65 -32.63
N GLY A 417 48.73 -55.92 -32.79
CA GLY A 417 48.41 -54.52 -33.17
C GLY A 417 46.89 -54.26 -32.98
N SER A 418 46.25 -53.12 -33.29
CA SER A 418 46.68 -51.82 -33.88
C SER A 418 45.87 -50.62 -33.29
N ILE A 419 45.24 -49.73 -34.10
CA ILE A 419 44.64 -48.41 -33.73
C ILE A 419 43.45 -48.04 -34.65
N ARG A 420 42.38 -47.39 -34.12
CA ARG A 420 41.44 -46.38 -34.72
C ARG A 420 40.07 -46.35 -34.00
N GLU A 421 39.23 -45.30 -33.98
CA GLU A 421 39.37 -43.82 -34.13
C GLU A 421 38.12 -43.14 -33.48
N PHE A 422 37.87 -41.83 -33.65
CA PHE A 422 36.94 -41.00 -32.84
C PHE A 422 35.50 -40.77 -33.38
N ALA A 423 34.67 -40.17 -32.51
CA ALA A 423 33.43 -39.38 -32.76
C ALA A 423 32.09 -40.15 -32.88
N CYS A 424 30.94 -39.57 -32.50
CA CYS A 424 30.68 -38.22 -31.92
C CYS A 424 30.29 -38.28 -30.45
#